data_AF-A0A957G711-F1
#
_entry.id   AF-A0A957G711-F1
#
_cell.length_a   1.000
_cell.length_b   1.000
_cell.length_c   1.000
_cell.angle_alpha   90.00
_cell.angle_beta   90.00
_cell.angle_gamma   90.00
#
_symmetry.space_group_name_H-M   'P 1'
#
loop_
_entity.id
_entity.type
_entity.pdbx_description
1 polymer ?
#
loop_
_entity_poly.entity_id
_entity_poly.type
_entity_poly.pdbx_seq_one_letter_code
_entity_poly.pdbx_strand_id
1 'polypeptide(L)'
;MKRFPPLAALLLLALLLAACGSSNSVTTNDNAATSTPAGVTTTGLVDYQNPASGISLQYPAGWSVLEESGSALTLSSDASIATGVIPSEPYGMILVNITGRGMAGLSENPNSSELVSFLTSRFNSFGLPEGSITSPPTAITINGQPAATGSVIVDDGTANEVTNIFTIFINNDRLVTTISLAPTAAIDSYRSTFDSVTGSITLSEPNLALVEGVAQSPDQERGHDDNITYPNTGRPPVGGIHSPFWQNCGIYDQPIDAKNAVHSLEHGAVWITYQPTLAADAIAQLRSQAQGQAYVLLSPFPDQTSPVVLTAWGVQLELDSASDPRLAQFIDKYQAGPQTPEPGAACTGGIGNPNT
;
A
#
# COMPACT_ATOMS: atom_id res chain seq x y z
N MET A 1 23.47 23.32 -15.37
CA MET A 1 22.59 22.24 -15.84
C MET A 1 22.84 21.03 -14.96
N LYS A 2 21.99 20.79 -13.96
CA LYS A 2 22.15 19.67 -13.03
C LYS A 2 21.67 18.40 -13.72
N ARG A 3 22.59 17.46 -13.95
CA ARG A 3 22.29 16.10 -14.44
C ARG A 3 21.51 15.39 -13.34
N PHE A 4 20.24 15.07 -13.59
CA PHE A 4 19.45 14.18 -12.74
C PHE A 4 19.92 12.73 -12.95
N PRO A 5 20.01 11.87 -11.93
CA PRO A 5 20.38 10.48 -12.13
C PRO A 5 19.22 9.70 -12.80
N PRO A 6 19.53 8.67 -13.60
CA PRO A 6 18.56 7.88 -14.34
C PRO A 6 17.79 6.95 -13.40
N LEU A 7 16.56 6.60 -13.77
CA LEU A 7 15.63 5.69 -13.07
C LEU A 7 15.04 6.07 -11.70
N ALA A 8 15.72 6.84 -10.85
CA ALA A 8 15.14 7.27 -9.57
C ALA A 8 13.83 8.05 -9.77
N ALA A 9 13.68 8.75 -10.90
CA ALA A 9 12.48 9.47 -11.32
C ALA A 9 11.37 8.55 -11.87
N LEU A 10 11.69 7.42 -12.51
CA LEU A 10 10.72 6.43 -13.00
C LEU A 10 10.16 5.59 -11.85
N LEU A 11 11.05 5.18 -10.93
CA LEU A 11 10.64 4.57 -9.66
C LEU A 11 9.87 5.60 -8.82
N LEU A 12 10.30 6.88 -8.76
CA LEU A 12 9.53 7.94 -8.09
C LEU A 12 8.14 8.09 -8.69
N LEU A 13 7.98 8.02 -10.01
CA LEU A 13 6.67 8.13 -10.67
C LEU A 13 5.74 6.97 -10.29
N ALA A 14 6.29 5.75 -10.18
CA ALA A 14 5.58 4.59 -9.67
C ALA A 14 5.28 4.67 -8.16
N LEU A 15 6.22 5.17 -7.36
CA LEU A 15 6.06 5.48 -5.93
C LEU A 15 5.09 6.66 -5.67
N LEU A 16 4.92 7.58 -6.62
CA LEU A 16 4.02 8.73 -6.52
C LEU A 16 2.55 8.38 -6.82
N LEU A 17 2.28 7.26 -7.52
CA LEU A 17 0.95 6.62 -7.52
C LEU A 17 0.75 5.66 -6.36
N ALA A 18 1.81 4.97 -5.95
CA ALA A 18 1.82 4.03 -4.83
C ALA A 18 2.28 4.70 -3.53
N ALA A 19 1.76 5.89 -3.18
CA ALA A 19 2.08 6.56 -1.93
C ALA A 19 1.60 5.74 -0.70
N CYS A 20 2.45 4.79 -0.33
CA CYS A 20 2.70 4.08 0.92
C CYS A 20 4.09 3.45 0.72
N GLY A 21 5.14 4.27 0.70
CA GLY A 21 6.47 3.85 0.25
C GLY A 21 7.18 2.86 1.17
N SER A 22 8.20 2.18 0.64
CA SER A 22 9.48 2.04 1.33
C SER A 22 10.58 1.70 0.32
N SER A 23 11.74 2.36 0.45
CA SER A 23 13.00 1.84 -0.03
C SER A 23 13.48 0.81 1.00
N ASN A 24 13.52 -0.47 0.63
CA ASN A 24 14.01 -1.54 1.52
C ASN A 24 15.20 -2.28 0.91
N SER A 25 16.07 -2.72 1.82
CA SER A 25 17.31 -3.45 1.57
C SER A 25 17.06 -4.84 1.00
N VAL A 26 17.80 -5.15 -0.06
CA VAL A 26 17.84 -6.42 -0.79
C VAL A 26 18.24 -7.56 0.16
N THR A 27 17.40 -8.59 0.27
CA THR A 27 17.85 -9.93 0.63
C THR A 27 17.79 -10.79 -0.63
N THR A 28 18.95 -11.21 -1.11
CA THR A 28 19.10 -12.02 -2.32
C THR A 28 18.81 -13.49 -2.01
N ASN A 29 17.83 -14.08 -2.69
CA ASN A 29 17.85 -15.54 -2.89
C ASN A 29 18.51 -15.81 -4.25
N ASP A 30 19.76 -16.25 -4.18
CA ASP A 30 20.54 -16.68 -5.35
C ASP A 30 19.93 -17.96 -5.93
N ASN A 31 19.24 -17.82 -7.07
CA ASN A 31 19.12 -18.87 -8.07
C ASN A 31 18.94 -18.21 -9.44
N ALA A 32 20.06 -17.71 -9.99
CA ALA A 32 20.12 -17.22 -11.36
C ALA A 32 20.06 -18.40 -12.35
N ALA A 33 18.97 -18.46 -13.11
CA ALA A 33 18.91 -19.23 -14.36
C ALA A 33 18.97 -18.24 -15.52
N THR A 34 20.08 -18.23 -16.24
CA THR A 34 20.28 -17.45 -17.46
C THR A 34 19.54 -18.09 -18.63
N SER A 35 18.54 -17.41 -19.20
CA SER A 35 18.05 -17.72 -20.56
C SER A 35 17.47 -16.50 -21.26
N THR A 36 17.83 -16.37 -22.54
CA THR A 36 17.49 -15.35 -23.54
C THR A 36 15.98 -15.08 -23.68
N PRO A 37 15.52 -13.83 -23.94
CA PRO A 37 14.08 -13.54 -24.02
C PRO A 37 13.50 -14.03 -25.34
N ALA A 38 12.74 -15.12 -25.30
CA ALA A 38 11.78 -15.47 -26.35
C ALA A 38 10.49 -14.69 -26.11
N GLY A 39 9.83 -14.24 -27.20
CA GLY A 39 8.56 -13.51 -27.13
C GLY A 39 7.59 -14.17 -26.14
N VAL A 40 7.05 -13.39 -25.22
CA VAL A 40 6.27 -13.90 -24.08
C VAL A 40 4.94 -14.44 -24.60
N THR A 41 4.88 -15.76 -24.79
CA THR A 41 3.63 -16.46 -25.03
C THR A 41 2.90 -16.62 -23.71
N THR A 42 1.58 -16.38 -23.68
CA THR A 42 0.69 -16.58 -22.52
C THR A 42 0.58 -18.05 -22.06
N THR A 43 1.30 -18.96 -22.71
CA THR A 43 1.40 -20.37 -22.35
C THR A 43 2.51 -20.54 -21.31
N GLY A 44 2.13 -20.62 -20.03
CA GLY A 44 3.07 -20.88 -18.94
C GLY A 44 2.92 -19.96 -17.73
N LEU A 45 1.73 -19.47 -17.41
CA LEU A 45 1.50 -18.75 -16.16
C LEU A 45 1.63 -19.70 -14.95
N VAL A 46 2.17 -19.18 -13.85
CA VAL A 46 2.26 -19.84 -12.55
C VAL A 46 1.53 -19.02 -11.49
N ASP A 47 1.00 -19.70 -10.48
CA ASP A 47 0.23 -19.06 -9.42
C ASP A 47 1.16 -18.42 -8.38
N TYR A 48 0.81 -17.21 -7.97
CA TYR A 48 1.29 -16.54 -6.77
C TYR A 48 0.15 -16.46 -5.76
N GLN A 49 0.43 -16.81 -4.51
CA GLN A 49 -0.50 -16.61 -3.40
C GLN A 49 0.26 -16.13 -2.17
N ASN A 50 -0.21 -15.04 -1.58
CA ASN A 50 0.18 -14.65 -0.24
C ASN A 50 -1.08 -14.59 0.64
N PRO A 51 -1.35 -15.65 1.42
CA PRO A 51 -2.50 -15.68 2.33
C PRO A 51 -2.44 -14.60 3.43
N ALA A 52 -1.24 -14.14 3.82
CA ALA A 52 -1.10 -13.11 4.83
C ALA A 52 -1.59 -11.75 4.32
N SER A 53 -1.36 -11.42 3.05
CA SER A 53 -1.92 -10.21 2.44
C SER A 53 -3.25 -10.39 1.70
N GLY A 54 -3.67 -11.64 1.52
CA GLY A 54 -4.88 -12.00 0.78
C GLY A 54 -4.74 -11.85 -0.73
N ILE A 55 -3.51 -11.72 -1.26
CA ILE A 55 -3.27 -11.52 -2.69
C ILE A 55 -3.10 -12.86 -3.39
N SER A 56 -3.79 -13.04 -4.51
CA SER A 56 -3.53 -14.11 -5.46
C SER A 56 -3.51 -13.57 -6.88
N LEU A 57 -2.54 -14.01 -7.69
CA LEU A 57 -2.43 -13.67 -9.10
C LEU A 57 -1.70 -14.76 -9.87
N GLN A 58 -1.72 -14.67 -11.19
CA GLN A 58 -0.92 -15.50 -12.09
C GLN A 58 0.12 -14.63 -12.79
N TYR A 59 1.33 -15.17 -12.99
CA TYR A 59 2.42 -14.47 -13.66
C TYR A 59 3.23 -15.42 -14.55
N PRO A 60 3.94 -14.93 -15.59
CA PRO A 60 4.66 -15.82 -16.48
C PRO A 60 5.77 -16.59 -15.77
N ALA A 61 5.89 -17.89 -16.05
CA ALA A 61 7.00 -18.69 -15.56
C ALA A 61 8.34 -18.07 -15.95
N GLY A 62 9.28 -18.05 -15.00
CA GLY A 62 10.60 -17.45 -15.17
C GLY A 62 10.69 -15.97 -14.82
N TRP A 63 9.57 -15.29 -14.57
CA TRP A 63 9.60 -13.94 -13.99
C TRP A 63 9.92 -14.01 -12.49
N SER A 64 10.66 -13.01 -12.00
CA SER A 64 10.91 -12.82 -10.58
C SER A 64 9.74 -12.11 -9.90
N VAL A 65 9.45 -12.47 -8.65
CA VAL A 65 8.49 -11.77 -7.78
C VAL A 65 9.24 -11.18 -6.59
N LEU A 66 9.09 -9.89 -6.37
CA LEU A 66 9.57 -9.19 -5.18
C LEU A 66 8.37 -8.65 -4.40
N GLU A 67 8.23 -9.06 -3.15
CA GLU A 67 7.23 -8.49 -2.24
C GLU A 67 7.88 -7.37 -1.43
N GLU A 68 7.31 -6.17 -1.54
CA GLU A 68 7.89 -4.96 -0.94
C GLU A 68 7.23 -4.59 0.39
N SER A 69 5.92 -4.84 0.55
CA SER A 69 5.19 -4.41 1.75
C SER A 69 3.97 -5.27 2.12
N GLY A 70 3.83 -6.51 1.65
CA GLY A 70 2.57 -7.27 1.81
C GLY A 70 1.41 -6.71 0.97
N SER A 71 1.37 -5.41 0.75
CA SER A 71 0.40 -4.70 -0.11
C SER A 71 0.97 -4.31 -1.49
N ALA A 72 2.29 -4.50 -1.71
CA ALA A 72 2.96 -4.20 -2.97
C ALA A 72 3.83 -5.37 -3.46
N LEU A 73 3.77 -5.63 -4.77
CA LEU A 73 4.49 -6.68 -5.47
C LEU A 73 5.12 -6.12 -6.76
N THR A 74 6.35 -6.53 -7.06
CA THR A 74 7.02 -6.28 -8.32
C THR A 74 7.25 -7.60 -9.05
N LEU A 75 6.66 -7.75 -10.23
CA LEU A 75 6.84 -8.87 -11.13
C LEU A 75 7.73 -8.43 -12.29
N SER A 76 8.77 -9.19 -12.64
CA SER A 76 9.71 -8.78 -13.69
C SER A 76 10.23 -9.96 -14.52
N SER A 77 10.39 -9.76 -15.84
CA SER A 77 11.03 -10.74 -16.73
C SER A 77 12.54 -10.88 -16.49
N ASP A 78 13.14 -9.95 -15.76
CA ASP A 78 14.56 -9.97 -15.40
C ASP A 78 14.74 -9.72 -13.89
N ALA A 79 15.45 -10.62 -13.23
CA ALA A 79 15.72 -10.55 -11.80
C ALA A 79 16.61 -9.37 -11.40
N SER A 80 17.37 -8.78 -12.33
CA SER A 80 18.21 -7.60 -12.04
C SER A 80 17.36 -6.38 -11.63
N ILE A 81 16.11 -6.31 -12.11
CA ILE A 81 15.17 -5.23 -11.78
C ILE A 81 14.86 -5.22 -10.27
N ALA A 82 14.74 -6.40 -9.64
CA ALA A 82 14.55 -6.50 -8.21
C ALA A 82 15.74 -5.96 -7.40
N THR A 83 16.90 -5.82 -8.03
CA THR A 83 18.13 -5.24 -7.45
C THR A 83 18.38 -3.80 -7.89
N GLY A 84 17.42 -3.17 -8.57
CA GLY A 84 17.53 -1.79 -9.06
C GLY A 84 18.40 -1.62 -10.31
N VAL A 85 18.69 -2.71 -11.03
CA VAL A 85 19.48 -2.70 -12.27
C VAL A 85 18.55 -2.84 -13.47
N ILE A 86 18.63 -1.89 -14.40
CA ILE A 86 17.90 -1.93 -15.67
C ILE A 86 18.55 -3.00 -16.56
N PRO A 87 17.79 -3.99 -17.04
CA PRO A 87 18.29 -4.99 -17.98
C PRO A 87 18.67 -4.34 -19.32
N SER A 88 19.54 -5.01 -20.06
CA SER A 88 19.58 -4.76 -21.51
C SER A 88 18.30 -5.28 -22.14
N GLU A 89 17.75 -4.52 -23.11
CA GLU A 89 16.51 -4.86 -23.79
C GLU A 89 16.44 -6.24 -24.45
N PRO A 90 15.25 -6.87 -24.54
CA PRO A 90 13.93 -6.43 -24.02
C PRO A 90 13.64 -6.87 -22.57
N TYR A 91 12.89 -6.06 -21.81
CA TYR A 91 12.36 -6.45 -20.50
C TYR A 91 10.89 -6.00 -20.30
N GLY A 92 10.20 -6.63 -19.36
CA GLY A 92 8.85 -6.27 -18.93
C GLY A 92 8.72 -6.35 -17.42
N MET A 93 7.98 -5.42 -16.84
CA MET A 93 7.74 -5.32 -15.40
C MET A 93 6.28 -4.98 -15.13
N ILE A 94 5.73 -5.50 -14.02
CA ILE A 94 4.43 -5.09 -13.49
C ILE A 94 4.59 -4.82 -12.01
N LEU A 95 4.27 -3.60 -11.60
CA LEU A 95 4.10 -3.23 -10.20
C LEU A 95 2.63 -3.42 -9.86
N VAL A 96 2.34 -4.11 -8.77
CA VAL A 96 0.99 -4.27 -8.22
C VAL A 96 1.01 -3.63 -6.83
N ASN A 97 0.15 -2.64 -6.62
CA ASN A 97 -0.04 -2.00 -5.33
C ASN A 97 -1.50 -2.06 -4.95
N ILE A 98 -1.78 -2.43 -3.71
CA ILE A 98 -3.13 -2.55 -3.19
C ILE A 98 -3.24 -1.63 -1.98
N THR A 99 -4.25 -0.77 -2.01
CA THR A 99 -4.50 0.12 -0.88
C THR A 99 -5.44 -0.53 0.15
N GLY A 100 -5.47 0.05 1.34
CA GLY A 100 -6.42 -0.32 2.38
C GLY A 100 -7.86 -0.04 1.95
N ARG A 101 -8.81 -0.44 2.81
CA ARG A 101 -10.23 -0.21 2.57
C ARG A 101 -10.58 1.27 2.71
N GLY A 102 -11.33 1.77 1.74
CA GLY A 102 -11.76 3.17 1.69
C GLY A 102 -10.61 4.10 1.34
N MET A 103 -10.69 4.72 0.16
CA MET A 103 -9.70 5.69 -0.29
C MET A 103 -10.27 7.09 -0.35
N ALA A 104 -9.52 8.06 0.21
CA ALA A 104 -9.83 9.46 0.03
C ALA A 104 -9.92 9.81 -1.47
N GLY A 105 -11.06 10.36 -1.89
CA GLY A 105 -11.32 10.78 -3.27
C GLY A 105 -12.06 9.77 -4.14
N LEU A 106 -12.43 8.59 -3.60
CA LEU A 106 -13.33 7.64 -4.24
C LEU A 106 -14.57 7.43 -3.36
N SER A 107 -15.72 7.14 -3.98
CA SER A 107 -16.89 6.65 -3.24
C SER A 107 -16.66 5.20 -2.78
N GLU A 108 -17.56 4.68 -1.95
CA GLU A 108 -17.51 3.29 -1.46
C GLU A 108 -17.57 2.26 -2.60
N ASN A 109 -18.35 2.57 -3.65
CA ASN A 109 -18.53 1.72 -4.83
C ASN A 109 -18.31 2.54 -6.11
N PRO A 110 -17.06 2.90 -6.44
CA PRO A 110 -16.77 3.82 -7.52
C PRO A 110 -17.06 3.15 -8.88
N ASN A 111 -17.82 3.83 -9.73
CA ASN A 111 -18.00 3.44 -11.12
C ASN A 111 -16.77 3.81 -11.98
N SER A 112 -16.73 3.36 -13.23
CA SER A 112 -15.57 3.60 -14.10
C SER A 112 -15.31 5.10 -14.37
N SER A 113 -16.34 5.96 -14.31
CA SER A 113 -16.17 7.41 -14.49
C SER A 113 -15.43 8.05 -13.31
N GLU A 114 -15.73 7.60 -12.09
CA GLU A 114 -14.99 8.01 -10.89
C GLU A 114 -13.55 7.53 -10.94
N LEU A 115 -13.31 6.28 -11.33
CA LEU A 115 -11.95 5.74 -11.50
C LEU A 115 -11.15 6.50 -12.57
N VAL A 116 -11.77 6.82 -13.72
CA VAL A 116 -11.13 7.66 -14.75
C VAL A 116 -10.76 9.03 -14.21
N SER A 117 -11.67 9.66 -13.47
CA SER A 117 -11.42 10.99 -12.87
C SER A 117 -10.29 10.94 -11.85
N PHE A 118 -10.28 9.91 -11.01
CA PHE A 118 -9.22 9.66 -10.05
C PHE A 118 -7.87 9.48 -10.75
N LEU A 119 -7.77 8.60 -11.75
CA LEU A 119 -6.53 8.35 -12.49
C LEU A 119 -6.06 9.61 -13.25
N THR A 120 -6.99 10.38 -13.82
CA THR A 120 -6.70 11.66 -14.46
C THR A 120 -6.10 12.66 -13.48
N SER A 121 -6.65 12.77 -12.27
CA SER A 121 -6.09 13.64 -11.23
C SER A 121 -4.65 13.25 -10.89
N ARG A 122 -4.35 11.94 -10.87
CA ARG A 122 -3.00 11.43 -10.62
C ARG A 122 -2.06 11.78 -11.77
N PHE A 123 -2.44 11.56 -13.02
CA PHE A 123 -1.63 11.94 -14.19
C PHE A 123 -1.26 13.43 -14.18
N ASN A 124 -2.23 14.29 -13.85
CA ASN A 124 -2.01 15.73 -13.75
C ASN A 124 -1.09 16.12 -12.59
N SER A 125 -1.01 15.31 -11.53
CA SER A 125 -0.18 15.57 -10.35
C SER A 125 1.30 15.24 -10.55
N PHE A 126 1.66 14.45 -11.57
CA PHE A 126 3.04 14.00 -11.79
C PHE A 126 3.96 15.06 -12.41
N GLY A 127 3.40 16.15 -12.96
CA GLY A 127 4.19 17.14 -13.69
C GLY A 127 4.89 16.54 -14.91
N LEU A 128 4.21 15.64 -15.64
CA LEU A 128 4.76 15.01 -16.84
C LEU A 128 5.10 16.05 -17.91
N PRO A 129 6.18 15.85 -18.69
CA PRO A 129 6.46 16.64 -19.88
C PRO A 129 5.26 16.65 -20.84
N GLU A 130 5.09 17.75 -21.56
CA GLU A 130 4.04 17.86 -22.59
C GLU A 130 4.19 16.75 -23.63
N GLY A 131 3.06 16.11 -23.99
CA GLY A 131 3.06 14.99 -24.94
C GLY A 131 3.39 13.62 -24.35
N SER A 132 3.72 13.52 -23.05
CA SER A 132 4.03 12.23 -22.41
C SER A 132 2.82 11.29 -22.34
N ILE A 133 1.59 11.83 -22.28
CA ILE A 133 0.37 11.01 -22.21
C ILE A 133 0.09 10.43 -23.61
N THR A 134 0.32 9.14 -23.78
CA THR A 134 0.05 8.41 -25.03
C THR A 134 -1.39 7.92 -25.13
N SER A 135 -2.00 7.61 -23.98
CA SER A 135 -3.42 7.31 -23.89
C SER A 135 -3.98 7.96 -22.64
N PRO A 136 -4.93 8.90 -22.77
CA PRO A 136 -5.57 9.48 -21.59
C PRO A 136 -6.30 8.39 -20.80
N PRO A 137 -6.50 8.57 -19.49
CA PRO A 137 -7.32 7.65 -18.69
C PRO A 137 -8.69 7.43 -19.32
N THR A 138 -9.05 6.16 -19.53
CA THR A 138 -10.31 5.72 -20.11
C THR A 138 -10.91 4.56 -19.32
N ALA A 139 -12.24 4.45 -19.38
CA ALA A 139 -12.96 3.39 -18.70
C ALA A 139 -12.77 2.05 -19.41
N ILE A 140 -12.48 1.01 -18.63
CA ILE A 140 -12.44 -0.38 -19.07
C ILE A 140 -13.16 -1.25 -18.03
N THR A 141 -13.12 -2.57 -18.22
CA THR A 141 -13.59 -3.55 -17.23
C THR A 141 -12.54 -4.62 -17.01
N ILE A 142 -12.35 -5.03 -15.76
CA ILE A 142 -11.53 -6.20 -15.39
C ILE A 142 -12.44 -7.19 -14.68
N ASN A 143 -12.59 -8.40 -15.22
CA ASN A 143 -13.47 -9.43 -14.66
C ASN A 143 -14.92 -8.94 -14.41
N GLY A 144 -15.42 -8.08 -15.31
CA GLY A 144 -16.75 -7.47 -15.20
C GLY A 144 -16.86 -6.32 -14.19
N GLN A 145 -15.79 -5.98 -13.48
CA GLN A 145 -15.77 -4.85 -12.54
C GLN A 145 -15.34 -3.55 -13.22
N PRO A 146 -15.83 -2.39 -12.75
CA PRO A 146 -15.36 -1.08 -13.18
C PRO A 146 -13.84 -0.93 -13.03
N ALA A 147 -13.19 -0.45 -14.08
CA ALA A 147 -11.76 -0.20 -14.10
C ALA A 147 -11.45 1.04 -14.95
N ALA A 148 -10.25 1.60 -14.77
CA ALA A 148 -9.72 2.66 -15.63
C ALA A 148 -8.28 2.36 -16.00
N THR A 149 -7.90 2.68 -17.24
CA THR A 149 -6.53 2.51 -17.72
C THR A 149 -6.08 3.73 -18.53
N GLY A 150 -4.78 4.01 -18.49
CA GLY A 150 -4.15 5.07 -19.28
C GLY A 150 -2.68 4.75 -19.47
N SER A 151 -2.03 5.39 -20.44
CA SER A 151 -0.59 5.18 -20.65
C SER A 151 0.16 6.48 -20.88
N VAL A 152 1.42 6.45 -20.48
CA VAL A 152 2.37 7.54 -20.70
C VAL A 152 3.70 6.96 -21.18
N ILE A 153 4.42 7.74 -21.96
CA ILE A 153 5.81 7.49 -22.33
C ILE A 153 6.70 8.46 -21.55
N VAL A 154 7.80 7.94 -21.02
CA VAL A 154 8.83 8.71 -20.33
C VAL A 154 10.22 8.26 -20.79
N ASP A 155 11.21 9.16 -20.72
CA ASP A 155 12.63 8.82 -20.91
C ASP A 155 13.15 8.14 -19.64
N ASP A 156 13.84 7.01 -19.78
CA ASP A 156 14.40 6.24 -18.66
C ASP A 156 15.70 6.83 -18.08
N GLY A 157 16.20 7.92 -18.68
CA GLY A 157 17.46 8.58 -18.35
C GLY A 157 18.66 8.00 -19.11
N THR A 158 18.43 7.03 -20.00
CA THR A 158 19.44 6.44 -20.91
C THR A 158 19.16 6.77 -22.38
N ALA A 159 18.24 7.72 -22.63
CA ALA A 159 17.71 8.10 -23.95
C ALA A 159 16.84 7.01 -24.60
N ASN A 160 16.39 6.01 -23.83
CA ASN A 160 15.37 5.07 -24.27
C ASN A 160 14.00 5.52 -23.76
N GLU A 161 12.99 5.35 -24.61
CA GLU A 161 11.60 5.59 -24.24
C GLU A 161 11.00 4.34 -23.60
N VAL A 162 10.32 4.54 -22.48
CA VAL A 162 9.64 3.50 -21.75
C VAL A 162 8.16 3.84 -21.65
N THR A 163 7.32 2.88 -22.06
CA THR A 163 5.87 3.00 -21.94
C THR A 163 5.41 2.44 -20.60
N ASN A 164 4.64 3.25 -19.87
CA ASN A 164 3.97 2.86 -18.64
C ASN A 164 2.47 2.80 -18.89
N ILE A 165 1.84 1.68 -18.54
CA ILE A 165 0.41 1.47 -18.58
C ILE A 165 -0.09 1.39 -17.14
N PHE A 166 -0.88 2.38 -16.75
CA PHE A 166 -1.52 2.45 -15.45
C PHE A 166 -2.90 1.84 -15.56
N THR A 167 -3.23 0.90 -14.68
CA THR A 167 -4.57 0.33 -14.61
C THR A 167 -5.02 0.24 -13.16
N ILE A 168 -6.20 0.79 -12.88
CA ILE A 168 -6.81 0.78 -11.55
C ILE A 168 -8.19 0.13 -11.58
N PHE A 169 -8.52 -0.61 -10.54
CA PHE A 169 -9.83 -1.26 -10.37
C PHE A 169 -10.09 -1.60 -8.90
N ILE A 170 -11.35 -1.84 -8.56
CA ILE A 170 -11.73 -2.30 -7.21
C ILE A 170 -11.83 -3.82 -7.20
N ASN A 171 -11.24 -4.45 -6.18
CA ASN A 171 -11.38 -5.86 -5.89
C ASN A 171 -11.53 -6.04 -4.37
N ASN A 172 -12.61 -6.68 -3.93
CA ASN A 172 -12.94 -6.85 -2.49
C ASN A 172 -12.83 -5.54 -1.67
N ASP A 173 -13.45 -4.45 -2.16
CA ASP A 173 -13.44 -3.09 -1.57
C ASP A 173 -12.07 -2.42 -1.41
N ARG A 174 -11.06 -2.93 -2.11
CA ARG A 174 -9.69 -2.38 -2.13
C ARG A 174 -9.35 -1.91 -3.54
N LEU A 175 -8.65 -0.77 -3.64
CA LEU A 175 -8.13 -0.31 -4.93
C LEU A 175 -6.87 -1.10 -5.27
N VAL A 176 -6.91 -1.81 -6.39
CA VAL A 176 -5.73 -2.38 -7.02
C VAL A 176 -5.23 -1.36 -8.04
N THR A 177 -3.95 -1.01 -7.94
CA THR A 177 -3.22 -0.23 -8.93
C THR A 177 -2.14 -1.12 -9.54
N THR A 178 -2.12 -1.21 -10.86
CA THR A 178 -1.03 -1.84 -11.59
C THR A 178 -0.31 -0.82 -12.45
N ILE A 179 1.01 -0.94 -12.51
CA ILE A 179 1.86 -0.15 -13.40
C ILE A 179 2.66 -1.16 -14.21
N SER A 180 2.23 -1.38 -15.44
CA SER A 180 2.94 -2.25 -16.37
C SER A 180 3.91 -1.42 -17.19
N LEU A 181 5.16 -1.85 -17.24
CA LEU A 181 6.25 -1.10 -17.82
C LEU A 181 7.02 -1.98 -18.79
N ALA A 182 7.22 -1.48 -19.99
CA ALA A 182 8.13 -2.04 -20.96
C ALA A 182 8.72 -0.93 -21.84
N PRO A 183 9.87 -1.18 -22.45
CA PRO A 183 10.44 -0.31 -23.47
C PRO A 183 9.42 -0.05 -24.56
N THR A 184 9.32 1.19 -25.03
CA THR A 184 8.30 1.58 -26.01
C THR A 184 8.41 0.76 -27.30
N ALA A 185 9.62 0.38 -27.72
CA ALA A 185 9.82 -0.47 -28.90
C ALA A 185 9.35 -1.93 -28.70
N ALA A 186 9.23 -2.39 -27.45
CA ALA A 186 8.86 -3.77 -27.11
C ALA A 186 7.45 -3.89 -26.49
N ILE A 187 6.76 -2.78 -26.19
CA ILE A 187 5.52 -2.75 -25.41
C ILE A 187 4.46 -3.71 -25.94
N ASP A 188 4.27 -3.77 -27.26
CA ASP A 188 3.25 -4.61 -27.88
C ASP A 188 3.49 -6.11 -27.67
N SER A 189 4.75 -6.52 -27.44
CA SER A 189 5.09 -7.92 -27.10
C SER A 189 4.70 -8.28 -25.66
N TYR A 190 4.53 -7.30 -24.78
CA TYR A 190 4.19 -7.49 -23.37
C TYR A 190 2.72 -7.22 -23.04
N ARG A 191 1.96 -6.54 -23.91
CA ARG A 191 0.54 -6.16 -23.63
C ARG A 191 -0.32 -7.35 -23.19
N SER A 192 -0.30 -8.44 -23.94
CA SER A 192 -1.09 -9.64 -23.59
C SER A 192 -0.68 -10.23 -22.25
N THR A 193 0.59 -10.15 -21.90
CA THR A 193 1.12 -10.59 -20.60
C THR A 193 0.62 -9.69 -19.49
N PHE A 194 0.75 -8.37 -19.66
CA PHE A 194 0.26 -7.37 -18.71
C PHE A 194 -1.24 -7.50 -18.45
N ASP A 195 -2.03 -7.67 -19.50
CA ASP A 195 -3.47 -7.87 -19.41
C ASP A 195 -3.80 -9.19 -18.69
N SER A 196 -3.07 -10.27 -18.97
CA SER A 196 -3.27 -11.57 -18.32
C SER A 196 -2.95 -11.53 -16.83
N VAL A 197 -1.82 -10.93 -16.45
CA VAL A 197 -1.45 -10.78 -15.04
C VAL A 197 -2.47 -9.90 -14.32
N THR A 198 -2.75 -8.70 -14.85
CA THR A 198 -3.69 -7.75 -14.25
C THR A 198 -5.08 -8.37 -14.10
N GLY A 199 -5.56 -9.09 -15.11
CA GLY A 199 -6.85 -9.78 -15.10
C GLY A 199 -6.91 -10.98 -14.15
N SER A 200 -5.78 -11.54 -13.74
CA SER A 200 -5.71 -12.67 -12.80
C SER A 200 -5.72 -12.26 -11.32
N ILE A 201 -5.52 -10.96 -11.03
CA ILE A 201 -5.44 -10.48 -9.65
C ILE A 201 -6.78 -10.65 -8.95
N THR A 202 -6.73 -11.34 -7.81
CA THR A 202 -7.85 -11.54 -6.91
C THR A 202 -7.42 -11.24 -5.49
N LEU A 203 -8.29 -10.58 -4.73
CA LEU A 203 -8.08 -10.28 -3.33
C LEU A 203 -9.09 -11.05 -2.49
N SER A 204 -8.59 -11.69 -1.44
CA SER A 204 -9.40 -12.27 -0.36
C SER A 204 -9.19 -11.50 0.93
N GLU A 205 -9.98 -11.81 1.95
CA GLU A 205 -9.67 -11.36 3.30
C GLU A 205 -8.26 -11.85 3.70
N PRO A 206 -7.37 -10.96 4.15
CA PRO A 206 -6.06 -11.33 4.66
C PRO A 206 -6.17 -12.32 5.84
N ASN A 207 -5.54 -13.50 5.74
CA ASN A 207 -5.49 -14.49 6.82
C ASN A 207 -4.37 -14.16 7.80
N LEU A 208 -4.64 -13.22 8.69
CA LEU A 208 -3.60 -12.66 9.54
C LEU A 208 -3.51 -13.34 10.91
N ALA A 209 -4.10 -14.53 11.06
CA ALA A 209 -3.58 -15.49 12.03
C ALA A 209 -2.13 -15.89 11.69
N LEU A 210 -1.67 -15.55 10.48
CA LEU A 210 -0.30 -15.66 10.00
C LEU A 210 0.55 -14.39 10.21
N VAL A 211 0.01 -13.27 10.71
CA VAL A 211 0.88 -12.13 11.07
C VAL A 211 1.63 -12.49 12.32
N GLU A 212 2.86 -12.91 12.12
CA GLU A 212 3.75 -13.31 13.19
C GLU A 212 3.93 -12.17 14.21
N GLY A 213 3.78 -12.50 15.49
CA GLY A 213 4.02 -11.58 16.60
C GLY A 213 2.83 -10.75 17.07
N VAL A 214 1.64 -10.89 16.48
CA VAL A 214 0.43 -10.19 16.98
C VAL A 214 0.03 -10.75 18.34
N ALA A 215 0.05 -9.89 19.35
CA ALA A 215 -0.50 -10.17 20.66
C ALA A 215 -2.02 -9.96 20.67
N GLN A 216 -2.76 -10.88 21.28
CA GLN A 216 -4.20 -10.79 21.44
C GLN A 216 -4.55 -10.60 22.91
N SER A 217 -5.43 -9.63 23.16
CA SER A 217 -6.03 -9.33 24.45
C SER A 217 -7.54 -9.28 24.26
N PRO A 218 -8.21 -10.44 24.05
CA PRO A 218 -9.66 -10.47 23.94
C PRO A 218 -10.30 -9.96 25.23
N ASP A 219 -11.59 -9.63 25.18
CA ASP A 219 -12.40 -9.24 26.34
C ASP A 219 -12.04 -7.89 26.98
N GLN A 220 -11.75 -6.89 26.14
CA GLN A 220 -11.63 -5.50 26.59
C GLN A 220 -12.99 -4.94 27.04
N GLU A 221 -12.98 -4.20 28.16
CA GLU A 221 -14.15 -3.45 28.62
C GLU A 221 -14.55 -2.36 27.60
N ARG A 222 -15.84 -2.00 27.57
CA ARG A 222 -16.44 -1.02 26.62
C ARG A 222 -17.09 0.18 27.33
N GLY A 223 -16.66 0.44 28.56
CA GLY A 223 -17.22 1.53 29.37
C GLY A 223 -16.71 2.89 28.92
N HIS A 224 -17.50 3.93 29.21
CA HIS A 224 -17.09 5.31 28.95
C HIS A 224 -16.86 6.06 30.27
N ASP A 225 -15.66 6.63 30.45
CA ASP A 225 -15.29 7.54 31.53
C ASP A 225 -14.22 8.53 31.05
N ASP A 226 -14.51 9.83 31.10
CA ASP A 226 -13.56 10.85 30.67
C ASP A 226 -12.43 11.11 31.69
N ASN A 227 -12.55 10.59 32.91
CA ASN A 227 -11.53 10.72 33.96
C ASN A 227 -10.57 9.53 34.05
N ILE A 228 -10.70 8.56 33.13
CA ILE A 228 -9.83 7.38 33.12
C ILE A 228 -8.37 7.75 32.91
N THR A 229 -7.47 7.03 33.57
CA THR A 229 -6.03 7.10 33.36
C THR A 229 -5.48 5.71 33.12
N TYR A 230 -4.69 5.54 32.07
CA TYR A 230 -4.05 4.28 31.76
C TYR A 230 -2.70 4.16 32.49
N PRO A 231 -2.32 2.95 32.94
CA PRO A 231 -0.96 2.71 33.39
C PRO A 231 0.04 2.98 32.26
N ASN A 232 1.12 3.69 32.56
CA ASN A 232 2.23 3.85 31.62
C ASN A 232 3.02 2.54 31.57
N THR A 233 2.72 1.70 30.58
CA THR A 233 3.40 0.41 30.35
C THR A 233 4.47 0.49 29.26
N GLY A 234 4.72 1.69 28.70
CA GLY A 234 5.56 1.87 27.51
C GLY A 234 4.92 1.36 26.21
N ARG A 235 3.60 1.13 26.20
CA ARG A 235 2.80 0.72 25.04
C ARG A 235 1.40 1.37 25.09
N PRO A 236 0.77 1.65 23.94
CA PRO A 236 -0.60 2.14 23.89
C PRO A 236 -1.60 1.11 24.46
N PRO A 237 -2.70 1.55 25.10
CA PRO A 237 -3.79 0.66 25.49
C PRO A 237 -4.48 0.07 24.25
N VAL A 238 -4.87 -1.20 24.34
CA VAL A 238 -5.52 -1.96 23.25
C VAL A 238 -7.05 -1.91 23.29
N GLY A 239 -7.63 -1.21 24.26
CA GLY A 239 -9.07 -1.22 24.57
C GLY A 239 -9.31 -0.87 26.04
N GLY A 240 -10.54 -1.08 26.52
CA GLY A 240 -10.94 -0.87 27.91
C GLY A 240 -11.83 0.36 28.09
N ILE A 241 -12.07 0.76 29.35
CA ILE A 241 -12.81 1.98 29.66
C ILE A 241 -12.10 3.20 29.05
N HIS A 242 -12.81 4.02 28.28
CA HIS A 242 -12.22 5.12 27.52
C HIS A 242 -13.12 6.36 27.50
N SER A 243 -12.67 7.47 26.87
CA SER A 243 -13.46 8.72 26.85
C SER A 243 -14.71 8.58 25.99
N PRO A 244 -15.86 9.22 26.29
CA PRO A 244 -17.01 9.27 25.39
C PRO A 244 -16.77 10.04 24.08
N PHE A 245 -15.60 10.63 23.89
CA PHE A 245 -15.24 11.36 22.67
C PHE A 245 -14.13 10.63 21.92
N TRP A 246 -14.33 10.34 20.64
CA TRP A 246 -13.30 9.73 19.81
C TRP A 246 -12.31 10.75 19.25
N GLN A 247 -11.10 10.27 18.96
CA GLN A 247 -10.10 11.01 18.21
C GLN A 247 -10.40 10.93 16.71
N ASN A 248 -10.31 12.06 15.99
CA ASN A 248 -10.34 12.02 14.53
C ASN A 248 -9.16 11.20 13.98
N CYS A 249 -9.43 10.24 13.11
CA CYS A 249 -8.39 9.51 12.38
C CYS A 249 -7.57 10.47 11.49
N GLY A 250 -6.28 10.19 11.38
CA GLY A 250 -5.31 10.98 10.63
C GLY A 250 -3.96 11.07 11.33
N ILE A 251 -3.08 11.92 10.79
CA ILE A 251 -1.69 12.03 11.23
C ILE A 251 -1.51 13.18 12.23
N TYR A 252 -0.82 12.93 13.33
CA TYR A 252 -0.49 13.89 14.38
C TYR A 252 1.01 13.95 14.63
N ASP A 253 1.57 15.15 14.64
CA ASP A 253 3.00 15.36 14.94
C ASP A 253 3.27 15.42 16.46
N GLN A 254 2.22 15.39 17.28
CA GLN A 254 2.27 15.44 18.74
C GLN A 254 1.50 14.27 19.34
N PRO A 255 1.83 13.86 20.57
CA PRO A 255 1.05 12.84 21.27
C PRO A 255 -0.43 13.22 21.35
N ILE A 256 -1.29 12.24 21.14
CA ILE A 256 -2.74 12.35 21.33
C ILE A 256 -3.13 11.71 22.66
N ASP A 257 -4.29 12.07 23.18
CA ASP A 257 -4.78 11.47 24.42
C ASP A 257 -5.24 10.03 24.17
N ALA A 258 -4.65 9.08 24.90
CA ALA A 258 -4.92 7.66 24.73
C ALA A 258 -6.39 7.32 24.96
N LYS A 259 -7.11 8.02 25.84
CA LYS A 259 -8.55 7.74 26.07
C LYS A 259 -9.42 8.09 24.88
N ASN A 260 -9.02 9.07 24.06
CA ASN A 260 -9.74 9.41 22.82
C ASN A 260 -9.33 8.47 21.69
N ALA A 261 -8.05 8.10 21.61
CA ALA A 261 -7.57 7.14 20.63
C ALA A 261 -8.20 5.75 20.83
N VAL A 262 -8.37 5.28 22.06
CA VAL A 262 -9.03 3.99 22.38
C VAL A 262 -10.49 3.96 21.93
N HIS A 263 -11.22 5.07 22.04
CA HIS A 263 -12.57 5.17 21.45
C HIS A 263 -12.50 5.01 19.92
N SER A 264 -11.55 5.64 19.25
CA SER A 264 -11.37 5.45 17.81
C SER A 264 -11.05 3.99 17.48
N LEU A 265 -10.29 3.27 18.32
CA LEU A 265 -10.08 1.83 18.16
C LEU A 265 -11.41 1.06 18.26
N GLU A 266 -12.34 1.50 19.13
CA GLU A 266 -13.68 0.91 19.27
C GLU A 266 -14.49 1.00 17.95
N HIS A 267 -14.31 2.10 17.23
CA HIS A 267 -14.91 2.36 15.92
C HIS A 267 -14.18 1.67 14.75
N GLY A 268 -13.04 1.01 15.01
CA GLY A 268 -12.29 0.26 14.01
C GLY A 268 -11.01 0.95 13.55
N ALA A 269 -10.52 1.95 14.28
CA ALA A 269 -9.23 2.54 13.96
C ALA A 269 -8.07 1.57 14.22
N VAL A 270 -7.02 1.74 13.43
CA VAL A 270 -5.67 1.26 13.73
C VAL A 270 -4.84 2.45 14.18
N TRP A 271 -4.25 2.36 15.37
CA TRP A 271 -3.35 3.36 15.90
C TRP A 271 -1.89 2.93 15.74
N ILE A 272 -1.22 3.59 14.81
CA ILE A 272 0.22 3.50 14.60
C ILE A 272 0.89 4.49 15.55
N THR A 273 1.73 3.97 16.43
CA THR A 273 2.49 4.76 17.38
C THR A 273 3.98 4.53 17.21
N TYR A 274 4.77 5.57 17.43
CA TYR A 274 6.23 5.49 17.30
C TYR A 274 6.94 6.17 18.45
N GLN A 275 8.17 5.71 18.72
CA GLN A 275 9.06 6.37 19.66
C GLN A 275 9.37 7.80 19.20
N PRO A 276 9.33 8.81 20.10
CA PRO A 276 9.68 10.18 19.74
C PRO A 276 11.10 10.35 19.18
N THR A 277 12.00 9.39 19.46
CA THR A 277 13.39 9.34 18.99
C THR A 277 13.56 8.63 17.65
N LEU A 278 12.49 8.10 17.05
CA LEU A 278 12.54 7.41 15.76
C LEU A 278 13.09 8.36 14.68
N ALA A 279 13.91 7.83 13.78
CA ALA A 279 14.53 8.62 12.73
C ALA A 279 13.48 9.23 11.78
N ALA A 280 13.76 10.43 11.26
CA ALA A 280 12.80 11.20 10.48
C ALA A 280 12.35 10.52 9.18
N ASP A 281 13.23 9.74 8.56
CA ASP A 281 12.95 8.92 7.39
C ASP A 281 11.99 7.77 7.71
N ALA A 282 12.18 7.09 8.84
CA ALA A 282 11.25 6.07 9.33
C ALA A 282 9.89 6.68 9.67
N ILE A 283 9.83 7.86 10.31
CA ILE A 283 8.58 8.59 10.54
C ILE A 283 7.89 8.91 9.20
N ALA A 284 8.63 9.38 8.19
CA ALA A 284 8.07 9.67 6.88
C ALA A 284 7.46 8.42 6.22
N GLN A 285 8.06 7.24 6.42
CA GLN A 285 7.48 5.96 5.96
C GLN A 285 6.16 5.66 6.66
N LEU A 286 6.09 5.79 8.00
CA LEU A 286 4.84 5.60 8.76
C LEU A 286 3.75 6.56 8.30
N ARG A 287 4.11 7.83 8.05
CA ARG A 287 3.17 8.82 7.50
C ARG A 287 2.65 8.40 6.16
N SER A 288 3.52 7.89 5.29
CA SER A 288 3.11 7.39 3.99
C SER A 288 2.09 6.27 4.13
N GLN A 289 2.30 5.32 5.05
CA GLN A 289 1.39 4.19 5.33
C GLN A 289 0.03 4.63 5.90
N ALA A 290 0.02 5.69 6.71
CA ALA A 290 -1.20 6.24 7.30
C ALA A 290 -1.99 7.16 6.35
N GLN A 291 -1.31 7.78 5.38
CA GLN A 291 -1.91 8.82 4.56
C GLN A 291 -3.04 8.29 3.68
N GLY A 292 -4.20 8.95 3.72
CA GLY A 292 -5.37 8.59 2.91
C GLY A 292 -6.18 7.39 3.43
N GLN A 293 -5.77 6.78 4.54
CA GLN A 293 -6.52 5.71 5.22
C GLN A 293 -7.63 6.29 6.08
N ALA A 294 -8.86 5.82 5.89
CA ALA A 294 -10.04 6.37 6.57
C ALA A 294 -10.07 6.10 8.09
N TYR A 295 -9.44 5.00 8.53
CA TYR A 295 -9.49 4.52 9.92
C TYR A 295 -8.07 4.30 10.49
N VAL A 296 -7.11 5.17 10.18
CA VAL A 296 -5.76 5.09 10.76
C VAL A 296 -5.44 6.36 11.54
N LEU A 297 -4.89 6.17 12.73
CA LEU A 297 -4.26 7.20 13.56
C LEU A 297 -2.75 7.02 13.51
N LEU A 298 -1.99 8.10 13.35
CA LEU A 298 -0.54 8.09 13.50
C LEU A 298 -0.11 9.17 14.49
N SER A 299 0.62 8.81 15.55
CA SER A 299 1.17 9.80 16.49
C SER A 299 2.39 9.28 17.25
N PRO A 300 3.26 10.15 17.77
CA PRO A 300 4.29 9.74 18.71
C PRO A 300 3.66 9.33 20.05
N PHE A 301 4.18 8.29 20.69
CA PHE A 301 3.74 7.85 22.02
C PHE A 301 4.88 7.99 23.03
N PRO A 302 4.73 8.84 24.08
CA PRO A 302 5.76 9.02 25.10
C PRO A 302 6.13 7.70 25.79
N ASP A 303 7.42 7.54 26.10
CA ASP A 303 7.97 6.37 26.81
C ASP A 303 7.75 5.01 26.13
N GLN A 304 7.37 5.01 24.84
CA GLN A 304 7.19 3.78 24.08
C GLN A 304 8.49 2.97 24.03
N THR A 305 8.41 1.66 24.28
CA THR A 305 9.60 0.79 24.31
C THR A 305 10.01 0.29 22.93
N SER A 306 9.05 -0.14 22.10
CA SER A 306 9.32 -0.65 20.74
C SER A 306 9.35 0.49 19.72
N PRO A 307 10.19 0.45 18.66
CA PRO A 307 10.31 1.55 17.69
C PRO A 307 8.97 1.97 17.10
N VAL A 308 8.14 0.98 16.74
CA VAL A 308 6.78 1.17 16.22
C VAL A 308 5.84 0.17 16.92
N VAL A 309 4.65 0.62 17.29
CA VAL A 309 3.59 -0.23 17.84
C VAL A 309 2.30 0.03 17.09
N LEU A 310 1.68 -1.05 16.60
CA LEU A 310 0.40 -1.03 15.89
C LEU A 310 -0.66 -1.57 16.83
N THR A 311 -1.72 -0.79 17.03
CA THR A 311 -2.77 -1.14 17.98
C THR A 311 -4.12 -1.08 17.28
N ALA A 312 -4.94 -2.11 17.47
CA ALA A 312 -6.37 -2.07 17.19
C ALA A 312 -7.13 -2.69 18.36
N TRP A 313 -8.45 -2.61 18.35
CA TRP A 313 -9.23 -3.12 19.48
C TRP A 313 -8.91 -4.59 19.81
N GLY A 314 -8.40 -4.82 21.02
CA GLY A 314 -8.02 -6.13 21.55
C GLY A 314 -6.78 -6.77 20.93
N VAL A 315 -6.01 -6.06 20.08
CA VAL A 315 -4.81 -6.60 19.42
C VAL A 315 -3.68 -5.59 19.32
N GLN A 316 -2.44 -6.07 19.39
CA GLN A 316 -1.25 -5.23 19.27
C GLN A 316 -0.11 -5.95 18.58
N LEU A 317 0.69 -5.21 17.82
CA LEU A 317 1.91 -5.70 17.20
C LEU A 317 3.04 -4.70 17.45
N GLU A 318 4.16 -5.19 17.98
CA GLU A 318 5.39 -4.42 18.15
C GLU A 318 6.34 -4.70 16.98
N LEU A 319 6.91 -3.66 16.41
CA LEU A 319 7.78 -3.72 15.25
C LEU A 319 9.11 -3.01 15.54
N ASP A 320 10.19 -3.61 15.04
CA ASP A 320 11.53 -3.06 15.15
C ASP A 320 11.82 -1.98 14.08
N SER A 321 11.01 -1.91 13.02
CA SER A 321 11.20 -0.99 11.89
C SER A 321 9.87 -0.48 11.33
N ALA A 322 9.88 0.77 10.83
CA ALA A 322 8.78 1.34 10.05
C ALA A 322 8.57 0.68 8.68
N SER A 323 9.58 -0.08 8.22
CA SER A 323 9.56 -0.77 6.94
C SER A 323 9.20 -2.26 7.04
N ASP A 324 8.76 -2.71 8.21
CA ASP A 324 8.34 -4.10 8.42
C ASP A 324 7.05 -4.38 7.62
N PRO A 325 7.02 -5.41 6.75
CA PRO A 325 5.86 -5.70 5.89
C PRO A 325 4.61 -6.05 6.69
N ARG A 326 4.74 -6.46 7.96
CA ARG A 326 3.60 -6.73 8.84
C ARG A 326 2.80 -5.47 9.16
N LEU A 327 3.35 -4.28 8.92
CA LEU A 327 2.64 -3.02 9.15
C LEU A 327 1.41 -2.88 8.25
N ALA A 328 1.58 -2.99 6.93
CA ALA A 328 0.47 -2.90 6.00
C ALA A 328 -0.52 -4.05 6.21
N GLN A 329 0.01 -5.26 6.48
CA GLN A 329 -0.80 -6.43 6.82
C GLN A 329 -1.69 -6.20 8.04
N PHE A 330 -1.17 -5.55 9.09
CA PHE A 330 -1.94 -5.22 10.29
C PHE A 330 -3.04 -4.19 9.98
N ILE A 331 -2.71 -3.12 9.26
CA ILE A 331 -3.69 -2.10 8.83
C ILE A 331 -4.82 -2.77 8.05
N ASP A 332 -4.49 -3.56 7.03
CA ASP A 332 -5.47 -4.13 6.09
C ASP A 332 -6.57 -4.99 6.75
N LYS A 333 -6.30 -5.66 7.87
CA LYS A 333 -7.36 -6.40 8.61
C LYS A 333 -8.00 -5.65 9.70
N TYR A 334 -7.19 -4.95 10.49
CA TYR A 334 -7.70 -4.45 11.74
C TYR A 334 -8.39 -3.10 11.52
N GLN A 335 -8.06 -2.38 10.45
CA GLN A 335 -8.79 -1.20 10.04
C GLN A 335 -10.23 -1.56 9.63
N ALA A 336 -11.21 -0.98 10.31
CA ALA A 336 -12.64 -1.29 10.17
C ALA A 336 -12.94 -2.80 10.23
N GLY A 337 -12.09 -3.55 10.92
CA GLY A 337 -12.14 -5.01 10.97
C GLY A 337 -13.21 -5.56 11.91
N PRO A 338 -13.59 -6.85 11.76
CA PRO A 338 -14.67 -7.47 12.52
C PRO A 338 -14.39 -7.62 14.02
N GLN A 339 -13.15 -7.43 14.47
CA GLN A 339 -12.81 -7.41 15.89
C GLN A 339 -13.32 -6.15 16.60
N THR A 340 -13.66 -5.11 15.84
CA THR A 340 -14.05 -3.83 16.40
C THR A 340 -15.44 -3.91 17.04
N PRO A 341 -15.64 -3.36 18.25
CA PRO A 341 -16.93 -3.32 18.92
C PRO A 341 -18.06 -2.63 18.17
N GLU A 342 -17.75 -1.52 17.48
CA GLU A 342 -18.73 -0.68 16.78
C GLU A 342 -18.36 -0.54 15.29
N PRO A 343 -18.49 -1.62 14.49
CA PRO A 343 -18.09 -1.61 13.10
C PRO A 343 -18.92 -0.60 12.30
N GLY A 344 -18.22 0.27 11.56
CA GLY A 344 -18.84 1.31 10.72
C GLY A 344 -19.15 2.62 11.45
N ALA A 345 -18.86 2.72 12.74
CA ALA A 345 -18.90 4.00 13.46
C ALA A 345 -17.83 4.96 12.92
N ALA A 346 -18.14 6.26 12.85
CA ALA A 346 -17.25 7.21 12.18
C ALA A 346 -15.93 7.40 12.94
N CYS A 347 -14.80 7.42 12.22
CA CYS A 347 -13.52 7.89 12.76
C CYS A 347 -13.25 9.38 12.46
N THR A 348 -14.29 10.15 12.11
CA THR A 348 -14.21 11.58 11.82
C THR A 348 -15.37 12.32 12.49
N GLY A 349 -15.23 13.62 12.74
CA GLY A 349 -16.23 14.42 13.44
C GLY A 349 -16.12 14.38 14.98
N GLY A 350 -15.05 13.78 15.50
CA GLY A 350 -14.67 13.77 16.90
C GLY A 350 -13.68 14.88 17.26
N ILE A 351 -12.81 14.62 18.22
CA ILE A 351 -11.83 15.58 18.76
C ILE A 351 -10.51 15.50 17.99
N GLY A 352 -9.82 16.65 17.94
CA GLY A 352 -8.46 16.80 17.44
C GLY A 352 -8.38 17.06 15.94
N ASN A 353 -7.38 17.83 15.52
CA ASN A 353 -7.21 18.26 14.13
C ASN A 353 -5.96 17.59 13.54
N PRO A 354 -6.09 16.52 12.73
CA PRO A 354 -4.95 15.86 12.11
C PRO A 354 -4.35 16.73 10.99
N ASN A 355 -3.06 16.54 10.72
CA ASN A 355 -2.27 17.28 9.74
C ASN A 355 -2.49 16.83 8.26
N THR A 356 -3.62 16.18 7.96
CA THR A 356 -3.96 15.36 6.77
C THR A 356 -3.39 13.96 6.74
#